data_AF-A0A7X7JC62-F1
#
_entry.id   AF-A0A7X7JC62-F1
#
_cell.length_a   1.000
_cell.length_b   1.000
_cell.length_c   1.000
_cell.angle_alpha   90.00
_cell.angle_beta   90.00
_cell.angle_gamma   90.00
#
_symmetry.space_group_name_H-M   'P 1'
#
loop_
_entity.id
_entity.type
_entity.pdbx_description
1 polymer ?
#
loop_
_entity_poly.entity_id
_entity_poly.type
_entity_poly.pdbx_seq_one_letter_code
_entity_poly.pdbx_strand_id
1 'polypeptide(L)'
;MLPTWTVSRLLSTAGDYLTARGSESGRLDAELLLSHALNLERIDLYLQYDRPLTSEEVDRFREHVRRRARHEPVAYILGTAYFRHLRLRVSPAVLIPRPETEELVEHVLDWLAVHPPELWDCGGGQASRVCDVGTGSGAIALSLATERGVSVLALDSSSAALKVASANAQAAGVTHLVSFDCRDLLSDVPAESLMAIVSNPPYVSDEEWGGLARDVRDFEPQEALRGGPDGLDVYRRLLPDAARVLRPGGGLFLEIGFAQAERVMNMARRTGFCHIRVYRDLSGKERIVCMAKPGAPRLSIAGLTRSTESRQVHVLETVRQALAAGAIVGTPTDTVYGLATAWDSAKGRRTLREGKGRREDKPFQVMFSSVEAATASLPGLSSAAVRILEGLLPGPYTFVVATDLPQAASLGSEGSVGVRVPDHPELLGLLAALGVPLAATSANRGGEDAAWGPEEVPGEVAAACAVLLEAQAAASPSGSASTVVDLRSVDEDGTAIVLREGVVSGAEVLERIGFLLS
;
A
#
# COMPACT_ATOMS: atom_id res chain seq x y z
N MET A 1 56.73 -23.46 -20.03
CA MET A 1 55.87 -23.15 -18.88
C MET A 1 54.47 -22.91 -19.41
N LEU A 2 53.46 -23.60 -18.88
CA LEU A 2 52.07 -23.23 -19.17
C LEU A 2 51.87 -21.77 -18.73
N PRO A 3 51.15 -20.94 -19.50
CA PRO A 3 50.90 -19.57 -19.10
C PRO A 3 50.20 -19.53 -17.74
N THR A 4 50.75 -18.79 -16.79
CA THR A 4 50.14 -18.57 -15.48
C THR A 4 48.80 -17.87 -15.66
N TRP A 5 47.72 -18.46 -15.16
CA TRP A 5 46.41 -17.82 -15.14
C TRP A 5 46.36 -16.80 -14.01
N THR A 6 45.99 -15.57 -14.36
CA THR A 6 45.70 -14.49 -13.41
C THR A 6 44.21 -14.15 -13.44
N VAL A 7 43.73 -13.47 -12.41
CA VAL A 7 42.32 -13.02 -12.31
C VAL A 7 41.95 -12.23 -13.58
N SER A 8 42.75 -11.23 -13.94
CA SER A 8 42.50 -10.38 -15.13
C SER A 8 42.40 -11.20 -16.42
N ARG A 9 43.33 -12.14 -16.62
CA ARG A 9 43.38 -12.95 -17.84
C ARG A 9 42.18 -13.89 -17.96
N LEU A 10 41.75 -14.50 -16.85
CA LEU A 10 40.56 -15.35 -16.84
C LEU A 10 39.29 -14.55 -17.09
N LEU A 11 39.13 -13.37 -16.47
CA LEU A 11 37.96 -12.52 -16.67
C LEU A 11 37.83 -12.06 -18.13
N SER A 12 38.93 -11.66 -18.77
CA SER A 12 38.91 -11.29 -20.19
C SER A 12 38.54 -12.50 -21.06
N THR A 13 39.26 -13.61 -20.89
CA THR A 13 39.08 -14.80 -21.74
C THR A 13 37.68 -15.40 -21.61
N ALA A 14 37.17 -15.51 -20.38
CA ALA A 14 35.84 -16.03 -20.12
C ALA A 14 34.74 -15.06 -20.54
N GLY A 15 34.93 -13.75 -20.34
CA GLY A 15 33.99 -12.73 -20.80
C GLY A 15 33.77 -12.80 -22.30
N ASP A 16 34.87 -12.77 -23.07
CA ASP A 16 34.83 -12.86 -24.53
C ASP A 16 34.20 -14.18 -25.00
N TYR A 17 34.54 -15.29 -24.33
CA TYR A 17 33.98 -16.60 -24.62
C TYR A 17 32.47 -16.67 -24.38
N LEU A 18 31.98 -16.10 -23.27
CA LEU A 18 30.55 -16.08 -22.94
C LEU A 18 29.77 -15.16 -23.88
N THR A 19 30.33 -14.00 -24.24
CA THR A 19 29.73 -13.11 -25.24
C THR A 19 29.63 -13.79 -26.61
N ALA A 20 30.67 -14.50 -27.05
CA ALA A 20 30.64 -15.29 -28.28
C ALA A 20 29.62 -16.44 -28.25
N ARG A 21 29.14 -16.84 -27.05
CA ARG A 21 28.10 -17.84 -26.84
C ARG A 21 26.71 -17.23 -26.60
N GLY A 22 26.56 -15.92 -26.78
CA GLY A 22 25.28 -15.22 -26.72
C GLY A 22 24.89 -14.69 -25.35
N SER A 23 25.82 -14.59 -24.39
CA SER A 23 25.57 -13.80 -23.18
C SER A 23 25.69 -12.31 -23.48
N GLU A 24 24.62 -11.55 -23.22
CA GLU A 24 24.60 -10.08 -23.33
C GLU A 24 25.48 -9.41 -22.26
N SER A 25 25.73 -10.11 -21.15
CA SER A 25 26.47 -9.65 -19.97
C SER A 25 27.75 -10.45 -19.72
N GLY A 26 28.41 -10.96 -20.77
CA GLY A 26 29.50 -11.92 -20.66
C GLY A 26 30.61 -11.55 -19.66
N ARG A 27 31.01 -10.27 -19.59
CA ARG A 27 31.99 -9.79 -18.60
C ARG A 27 31.48 -9.88 -17.17
N LEU A 28 30.26 -9.42 -16.92
CA LEU A 28 29.61 -9.49 -15.60
C LEU A 28 29.42 -10.95 -15.16
N ASP A 29 28.96 -11.81 -16.08
CA ASP A 29 28.83 -13.24 -15.82
C ASP A 29 30.17 -13.83 -15.37
N ALA A 30 31.26 -13.55 -16.09
CA ALA A 30 32.59 -14.02 -15.73
C ALA A 30 33.05 -13.53 -14.35
N GLU A 31 32.77 -12.27 -14.01
CA GLU A 31 33.10 -11.70 -12.70
C GLU A 31 32.34 -12.37 -11.57
N LEU A 32 31.04 -12.60 -11.73
CA LEU A 32 30.20 -13.27 -10.74
C LEU A 32 30.63 -14.72 -10.52
N LEU A 33 30.88 -15.45 -11.61
CA LEU A 33 31.31 -16.85 -11.55
C LEU A 33 32.72 -17.00 -10.97
N LEU A 34 33.63 -16.09 -11.27
CA LEU A 34 34.98 -16.11 -10.70
C LEU A 34 34.98 -15.74 -9.22
N SER A 35 34.23 -14.70 -8.84
CA SER A 35 34.05 -14.32 -7.43
C SER A 35 33.58 -15.51 -6.60
N HIS A 36 32.60 -16.25 -7.12
CA HIS A 36 32.09 -17.46 -6.49
C HIS A 36 33.11 -18.59 -6.42
N ALA A 37 33.85 -18.86 -7.51
CA ALA A 37 34.87 -19.91 -7.55
C ALA A 37 36.02 -19.68 -6.54
N LEU A 38 36.29 -18.41 -6.25
CA LEU A 38 37.35 -17.96 -5.35
C LEU A 38 36.86 -17.65 -3.92
N ASN A 39 35.54 -17.66 -3.68
CA ASN A 39 34.93 -17.18 -2.43
C ASN A 39 35.39 -15.76 -2.05
N LEU A 40 35.36 -14.86 -3.03
CA LEU A 40 35.72 -13.46 -2.91
C LEU A 40 34.51 -12.56 -3.21
N GLU A 41 34.53 -11.33 -2.71
CA GLU A 41 33.60 -10.31 -3.20
C GLU A 41 34.03 -9.85 -4.59
N ARG A 42 33.08 -9.29 -5.36
CA ARG A 42 33.37 -8.85 -6.73
C ARG A 42 34.44 -7.76 -6.75
N ILE A 43 34.48 -6.88 -5.75
CA ILE A 43 35.48 -5.80 -5.65
C ILE A 43 36.89 -6.34 -5.40
N ASP A 44 37.04 -7.45 -4.68
CA ASP A 44 38.33 -8.06 -4.39
C ASP A 44 39.03 -8.57 -5.66
N LEU A 45 38.26 -8.95 -6.69
CA LEU A 45 38.83 -9.34 -7.98
C LEU A 45 39.66 -8.21 -8.60
N TYR A 46 39.21 -6.96 -8.47
CA TYR A 46 39.88 -5.79 -9.01
C TYR A 46 41.15 -5.43 -8.23
N LEU A 47 41.15 -5.65 -6.92
CA LEU A 47 42.32 -5.45 -6.06
C LEU A 47 43.41 -6.50 -6.29
N GLN A 48 43.04 -7.64 -6.88
CA GLN A 48 43.90 -8.83 -7.02
C GLN A 48 44.08 -9.26 -8.49
N TYR A 49 44.06 -8.32 -9.45
CA TYR A 49 44.12 -8.64 -10.88
C TYR A 49 45.30 -9.50 -11.32
N ASP A 50 46.47 -9.28 -10.72
CA ASP A 50 47.70 -10.01 -11.02
C ASP A 50 47.90 -11.25 -10.15
N ARG A 51 46.95 -11.53 -9.24
CA ARG A 51 47.01 -12.74 -8.39
C ARG A 51 47.02 -13.98 -9.30
N PRO A 52 48.05 -14.84 -9.19
CA PRO A 52 48.06 -16.12 -9.88
C PRO A 52 47.04 -17.07 -9.23
N LEU A 53 46.31 -17.83 -10.04
CA LEU A 53 45.36 -18.82 -9.57
C LEU A 53 45.95 -20.24 -9.55
N THR A 54 45.48 -21.05 -8.61
CA THR A 54 45.81 -22.48 -8.59
C THR A 54 45.02 -23.25 -9.67
N SER A 55 45.49 -24.45 -10.01
CA SER A 55 44.78 -25.32 -10.96
C SER A 55 43.35 -25.63 -10.50
N GLU A 56 43.14 -25.86 -9.21
CA GLU A 56 41.83 -26.15 -8.63
C GLU A 56 40.87 -24.95 -8.75
N GLU A 57 41.37 -23.72 -8.52
CA GLU A 57 40.58 -22.50 -8.71
C GLU A 57 40.18 -22.30 -10.17
N VAL A 58 41.12 -22.52 -11.08
CA VAL A 58 40.88 -22.47 -12.53
C VAL A 58 39.85 -23.52 -12.96
N ASP A 59 39.95 -24.75 -12.44
CA ASP A 59 39.04 -25.84 -12.81
C ASP A 59 37.62 -25.62 -12.27
N ARG A 60 37.47 -25.11 -11.04
CA ARG A 60 36.15 -24.69 -10.52
C ARG A 60 35.53 -23.60 -11.39
N PHE A 61 36.28 -22.55 -11.71
CA PHE A 61 35.80 -21.46 -12.55
C PHE A 61 35.43 -21.95 -13.97
N ARG A 62 36.26 -22.80 -14.58
CA ARG A 62 35.98 -23.39 -15.90
C ARG A 62 34.67 -24.16 -15.90
N GLU A 63 34.35 -24.90 -14.84
CA GLU A 63 33.09 -25.62 -14.76
C GLU A 63 31.89 -24.68 -14.74
N HIS A 64 31.95 -23.59 -13.99
CA HIS A 64 30.92 -22.55 -14.02
C HIS A 64 30.75 -21.92 -15.41
N VAL A 65 31.86 -21.60 -16.08
CA VAL A 65 31.83 -21.03 -17.44
C VAL A 65 31.22 -22.02 -18.45
N ARG A 66 31.51 -23.33 -18.32
CA ARG A 66 30.90 -24.36 -19.17
C ARG A 66 29.39 -24.43 -18.99
N ARG A 67 28.92 -24.38 -17.74
CA ARG A 67 27.47 -24.34 -17.42
C ARG A 67 26.81 -23.10 -18.01
N ARG A 68 27.40 -21.90 -17.80
CA ARG A 68 26.85 -20.65 -18.37
C ARG A 68 26.87 -20.64 -19.89
N ALA A 69 27.90 -21.21 -20.53
CA ALA A 69 27.97 -21.33 -21.99
C ALA A 69 26.91 -22.27 -22.60
N ARG A 70 26.25 -23.09 -21.78
CA ARG A 70 25.05 -23.86 -22.14
C ARG A 70 23.75 -23.11 -21.85
N HIS A 71 23.85 -21.81 -21.55
CA HIS A 71 22.77 -20.92 -21.15
C HIS A 71 22.18 -21.21 -19.76
N GLU A 72 22.86 -21.97 -18.89
CA GLU A 72 22.36 -22.08 -17.51
C GLU A 72 22.41 -20.70 -16.83
N PRO A 73 21.33 -20.24 -16.17
CA PRO A 73 21.32 -18.95 -15.48
C PRO A 73 22.45 -18.82 -14.46
N VAL A 74 23.10 -17.66 -14.41
CA VAL A 74 24.17 -17.38 -13.42
C VAL A 74 23.66 -17.63 -12.01
N ALA A 75 22.44 -17.19 -11.67
CA ALA A 75 21.87 -17.39 -10.33
C ALA A 75 21.73 -18.87 -9.93
N TYR A 76 21.42 -19.77 -10.86
CA TYR A 76 21.39 -21.22 -10.58
C TYR A 76 22.79 -21.83 -10.48
N ILE A 77 23.76 -21.34 -11.24
CA ILE A 77 25.16 -21.75 -11.10
C ILE A 77 25.68 -21.35 -9.71
N LEU A 78 25.34 -20.14 -9.25
CA LEU A 78 25.68 -19.61 -7.94
C LEU A 78 24.84 -20.19 -6.79
N GLY A 79 23.65 -20.72 -7.10
CA GLY A 79 22.65 -21.16 -6.13
C GLY A 79 22.00 -20.02 -5.33
N THR A 80 22.22 -18.75 -5.71
CA THR A 80 21.70 -17.58 -5.00
C THR A 80 21.32 -16.44 -5.95
N ALA A 81 20.29 -15.68 -5.58
CA ALA A 81 19.88 -14.43 -6.19
C ALA A 81 19.68 -13.35 -5.12
N TYR A 82 19.84 -12.08 -5.50
CA TYR A 82 19.47 -10.96 -4.64
C TYR A 82 18.05 -10.51 -4.98
N PHE A 83 17.29 -10.13 -3.96
CA PHE A 83 15.97 -9.55 -4.10
C PHE A 83 15.75 -8.59 -2.95
N ARG A 84 15.58 -7.30 -3.25
CA ARG A 84 15.60 -6.22 -2.27
C ARG A 84 16.87 -6.33 -1.40
N HIS A 85 16.71 -6.36 -0.07
CA HIS A 85 17.81 -6.53 0.89
C HIS A 85 18.15 -8.01 1.17
N LEU A 86 17.45 -8.97 0.56
CA LEU A 86 17.59 -10.40 0.82
C LEU A 86 18.55 -11.05 -0.17
N ARG A 87 19.32 -12.02 0.34
CA ARG A 87 20.07 -12.98 -0.47
C ARG A 87 19.38 -14.33 -0.39
N LEU A 88 18.67 -14.68 -1.45
CA LEU A 88 17.82 -15.86 -1.52
C LEU A 88 18.56 -17.02 -2.18
N ARG A 89 18.41 -18.23 -1.64
CA ARG A 89 18.76 -19.46 -2.35
C ARG A 89 17.77 -19.66 -3.49
N VAL A 90 18.31 -20.05 -4.65
CA VAL A 90 17.53 -20.39 -5.84
C VAL A 90 18.03 -21.69 -6.45
N SER A 91 17.13 -22.39 -7.12
CA SER A 91 17.40 -23.63 -7.84
C SER A 91 16.41 -23.76 -8.99
N PRO A 92 16.56 -24.74 -9.90
CA PRO A 92 15.60 -24.98 -10.98
C PRO A 92 14.17 -25.31 -10.51
N ALA A 93 13.92 -25.45 -9.20
CA ALA A 93 12.60 -25.60 -8.63
C ALA A 93 11.82 -24.28 -8.49
N VAL A 94 12.47 -23.11 -8.67
CA VAL A 94 11.84 -21.79 -8.45
C VAL A 94 12.25 -20.81 -9.54
N LEU A 95 11.33 -19.91 -9.90
CA LEU A 95 11.65 -18.74 -10.72
C LEU A 95 12.76 -17.92 -10.04
N ILE A 96 13.73 -17.45 -10.82
CA ILE A 96 14.73 -16.52 -10.29
C ILE A 96 14.03 -15.16 -10.10
N PRO A 97 14.03 -14.58 -8.87
CA PRO A 97 13.34 -13.31 -8.60
C PRO A 97 13.73 -12.21 -9.57
N ARG A 98 12.74 -11.42 -10.00
CA ARG A 98 12.91 -10.36 -11.00
C ARG A 98 12.95 -8.98 -10.34
N PRO A 99 13.72 -8.02 -10.87
CA PRO A 99 13.75 -6.65 -10.36
C PRO A 99 12.37 -5.99 -10.36
N GLU A 100 11.55 -6.24 -11.38
CA GLU A 100 10.20 -5.69 -11.49
C GLU A 100 9.29 -6.13 -10.33
N THR A 101 9.51 -7.34 -9.80
CA THR A 101 8.76 -7.85 -8.64
C THR A 101 9.13 -7.11 -7.35
N GLU A 102 10.27 -6.41 -7.29
CA GLU A 102 10.60 -5.55 -6.14
C GLU A 102 9.68 -4.33 -6.06
N GLU A 103 9.24 -3.79 -7.21
CA GLU A 103 8.27 -2.69 -7.28
C GLU A 103 6.87 -3.16 -6.82
N LEU A 104 6.50 -4.41 -7.11
CA LEU A 104 5.27 -5.03 -6.58
C LEU A 104 5.27 -5.04 -5.05
N VAL A 105 6.39 -5.46 -4.45
CA VAL A 105 6.55 -5.46 -2.99
C VAL A 105 6.48 -4.04 -2.43
N GLU A 106 7.11 -3.06 -3.10
CA GLU A 106 7.06 -1.65 -2.69
C GLU A 106 5.62 -1.13 -2.59
N HIS A 107 4.79 -1.39 -3.61
CA HIS A 107 3.39 -0.97 -3.59
C HIS A 107 2.57 -1.64 -2.48
N VAL A 108 2.88 -2.90 -2.13
CA VAL A 108 2.24 -3.59 -1.01
C VAL A 108 2.68 -2.98 0.32
N LEU A 109 3.97 -2.65 0.49
CA LEU A 109 4.48 -1.99 1.71
C LEU A 109 3.85 -0.60 1.89
N ASP A 110 3.74 0.18 0.82
CA ASP A 110 3.05 1.48 0.80
C ASP A 110 1.58 1.35 1.23
N TRP A 111 0.90 0.30 0.77
CA TRP A 111 -0.47 0.02 1.16
C TRP A 111 -0.56 -0.44 2.63
N LEU A 112 0.34 -1.29 3.11
CA LEU A 112 0.41 -1.72 4.52
C LEU A 112 0.75 -0.57 5.48
N ALA A 113 1.40 0.50 5.00
CA ALA A 113 1.64 1.69 5.80
C ALA A 113 0.33 2.46 6.10
N VAL A 114 -0.61 2.46 5.14
CA VAL A 114 -1.92 3.09 5.33
C VAL A 114 -2.99 2.12 5.82
N HIS A 115 -2.83 0.81 5.64
CA HIS A 115 -3.76 -0.24 6.07
C HIS A 115 -3.06 -1.25 6.99
N PRO A 116 -2.56 -0.81 8.17
CA PRO A 116 -1.81 -1.67 9.08
C PRO A 116 -2.69 -2.80 9.67
N PRO A 117 -2.15 -4.04 9.83
CA PRO A 117 -2.92 -5.22 10.26
C PRO A 117 -3.71 -5.05 11.56
N GLU A 118 -3.23 -4.23 12.48
CA GLU A 118 -3.86 -4.00 13.78
C GLU A 118 -5.26 -3.39 13.64
N LEU A 119 -5.53 -2.60 12.58
CA LEU A 119 -6.86 -2.07 12.30
C LEU A 119 -7.84 -3.13 11.82
N TRP A 120 -7.32 -4.26 11.32
CA TRP A 120 -8.11 -5.38 10.83
C TRP A 120 -8.41 -6.40 11.94
N ASP A 121 -7.56 -6.48 12.98
CA ASP A 121 -7.62 -7.45 14.08
C ASP A 121 -8.53 -7.05 15.25
N CYS A 122 -9.15 -5.87 15.18
CA CYS A 122 -9.96 -5.31 16.26
C CYS A 122 -11.30 -6.04 16.49
N GLY A 123 -11.72 -6.94 15.59
CA GLY A 123 -12.96 -7.72 15.71
C GLY A 123 -12.86 -9.03 16.49
N GLY A 124 -11.72 -9.34 17.13
CA GLY A 124 -11.54 -10.59 17.90
C GLY A 124 -11.37 -11.86 17.04
N GLY A 125 -11.09 -11.69 15.74
CA GLY A 125 -10.86 -12.77 14.78
C GLY A 125 -9.41 -13.27 14.71
N GLN A 126 -9.13 -14.14 13.75
CA GLN A 126 -7.79 -14.60 13.42
C GLN A 126 -6.92 -13.43 12.96
N ALA A 127 -5.63 -13.44 13.35
CA ALA A 127 -4.67 -12.39 12.97
C ALA A 127 -4.68 -12.16 11.46
N SER A 128 -4.67 -10.90 11.05
CA SER A 128 -4.75 -10.49 9.65
C SER A 128 -3.48 -10.90 8.91
N ARG A 129 -3.68 -11.55 7.76
CA ARG A 129 -2.60 -12.12 6.96
C ARG A 129 -2.58 -11.55 5.57
N VAL A 130 -1.37 -11.33 5.09
CA VAL A 130 -1.09 -11.17 3.67
C VAL A 130 -0.86 -12.57 3.09
N CYS A 131 -1.36 -12.84 1.89
CA CYS A 131 -1.09 -14.09 1.18
C CYS A 131 -0.20 -13.82 -0.03
N ASP A 132 0.88 -14.58 -0.17
CA ASP A 132 1.73 -14.62 -1.35
C ASP A 132 1.39 -15.89 -2.14
N VAL A 133 0.76 -15.74 -3.31
CA VAL A 133 0.30 -16.86 -4.15
C VAL A 133 1.31 -17.13 -5.26
N GLY A 134 1.86 -18.34 -5.30
CA GLY A 134 2.98 -18.69 -6.16
C GLY A 134 4.30 -18.17 -5.59
N THR A 135 4.55 -18.42 -4.29
CA THR A 135 5.65 -17.80 -3.54
C THR A 135 7.03 -18.13 -4.10
N GLY A 136 7.20 -19.25 -4.81
CA GLY A 136 8.44 -19.65 -5.46
C GLY A 136 9.59 -19.75 -4.45
N SER A 137 10.57 -18.84 -4.58
CA SER A 137 11.72 -18.75 -3.66
C SER A 137 11.40 -18.09 -2.31
N GLY A 138 10.17 -17.60 -2.11
CA GLY A 138 9.76 -16.81 -0.96
C GLY A 138 10.02 -15.31 -1.12
N ALA A 139 10.45 -14.82 -2.29
CA ALA A 139 10.92 -13.46 -2.47
C ALA A 139 9.94 -12.40 -1.94
N ILE A 140 8.68 -12.45 -2.39
CA ILE A 140 7.63 -11.52 -1.95
C ILE A 140 7.31 -11.72 -0.46
N ALA A 141 6.96 -12.95 -0.06
CA ALA A 141 6.57 -13.25 1.31
C ALA A 141 7.63 -12.83 2.35
N LEU A 142 8.90 -13.13 2.08
CA LEU A 142 9.99 -12.85 3.01
C LEU A 142 10.28 -11.35 3.09
N SER A 143 10.25 -10.62 1.97
CA SER A 143 10.43 -9.16 1.99
C SER A 143 9.34 -8.46 2.81
N LEU A 144 8.08 -8.86 2.64
CA LEU A 144 6.97 -8.30 3.44
C LEU A 144 7.14 -8.59 4.94
N ALA A 145 7.54 -9.82 5.27
CA ALA A 145 7.77 -10.22 6.65
C ALA A 145 8.96 -9.48 7.28
N THR A 146 10.08 -9.31 6.58
CA THR A 146 11.27 -8.65 7.14
C THR A 146 11.13 -7.13 7.23
N GLU A 147 10.44 -6.50 6.29
CA GLU A 147 10.35 -5.03 6.22
C GLU A 147 9.18 -4.46 7.02
N ARG A 148 8.06 -5.22 7.14
CA ARG A 148 6.86 -4.75 7.83
C ARG A 148 6.47 -5.59 9.05
N GLY A 149 7.14 -6.73 9.29
CA GLY A 149 6.81 -7.60 10.42
C GLY A 149 5.43 -8.25 10.32
N VAL A 150 4.84 -8.30 9.11
CA VAL A 150 3.49 -8.83 8.90
C VAL A 150 3.49 -10.35 8.80
N SER A 151 2.39 -10.98 9.23
CA SER A 151 2.20 -12.42 9.03
C SER A 151 1.83 -12.71 7.57
N VAL A 152 2.55 -13.66 6.97
CA VAL A 152 2.36 -14.05 5.58
C VAL A 152 2.00 -15.53 5.45
N LEU A 153 0.96 -15.81 4.67
CA LEU A 153 0.65 -17.15 4.15
C LEU A 153 1.27 -17.28 2.76
N ALA A 154 2.33 -18.08 2.63
CA ALA A 154 3.04 -18.30 1.38
C ALA A 154 2.56 -19.62 0.75
N LEU A 155 1.87 -19.53 -0.38
CA LEU A 155 1.26 -20.64 -1.09
C LEU A 155 2.03 -20.94 -2.37
N ASP A 156 2.20 -22.21 -2.68
CA ASP A 156 2.74 -22.65 -3.97
C ASP A 156 2.19 -24.03 -4.33
N SER A 157 1.99 -24.31 -5.62
CA SER A 157 1.61 -25.64 -6.09
C SER A 157 2.79 -26.63 -6.02
N SER A 158 4.02 -26.12 -5.96
CA SER A 158 5.25 -26.90 -5.97
C SER A 158 5.82 -27.10 -4.57
N SER A 159 5.72 -28.33 -4.05
CA SER A 159 6.39 -28.69 -2.79
C SER A 159 7.91 -28.50 -2.83
N ALA A 160 8.52 -28.52 -4.03
CA ALA A 160 9.93 -28.24 -4.21
C ALA A 160 10.23 -26.74 -4.03
N ALA A 161 9.39 -25.86 -4.57
CA ALA A 161 9.48 -24.42 -4.35
C ALA A 161 9.35 -24.07 -2.86
N LEU A 162 8.36 -24.64 -2.16
CA LEU A 162 8.17 -24.40 -0.73
C LEU A 162 9.35 -24.82 0.14
N LYS A 163 10.10 -25.87 -0.26
CA LYS A 163 11.35 -26.24 0.43
C LYS A 163 12.42 -25.15 0.28
N VAL A 164 12.52 -24.54 -0.90
CA VAL A 164 13.43 -23.40 -1.14
C VAL A 164 12.99 -22.19 -0.33
N ALA A 165 11.71 -21.81 -0.40
CA ALA A 165 11.15 -20.69 0.35
C ALA A 165 11.31 -20.85 1.87
N SER A 166 11.06 -22.05 2.40
CA SER A 166 11.25 -22.35 3.82
C SER A 166 12.71 -22.24 4.26
N ALA A 167 13.65 -22.73 3.44
CA ALA A 167 15.08 -22.57 3.72
C ALA A 167 15.52 -21.09 3.70
N ASN A 168 14.94 -20.28 2.79
CA ASN A 168 15.17 -18.85 2.75
C ASN A 168 14.57 -18.14 3.98
N ALA A 169 13.39 -18.55 4.43
CA ALA A 169 12.77 -18.03 5.65
C ALA A 169 13.62 -18.28 6.90
N GLN A 170 14.22 -19.48 6.99
CA GLN A 170 15.16 -19.82 8.06
C GLN A 170 16.40 -18.93 8.01
N ALA A 171 16.98 -18.72 6.82
CA ALA A 171 18.14 -17.85 6.65
C ALA A 171 17.84 -16.37 6.97
N ALA A 172 16.62 -15.91 6.67
CA ALA A 172 16.16 -14.55 6.96
C ALA A 172 15.66 -14.35 8.41
N GLY A 173 15.49 -15.41 9.20
CA GLY A 173 15.05 -15.32 10.59
C GLY A 173 13.56 -15.02 10.80
N VAL A 174 12.72 -15.22 9.78
CA VAL A 174 11.29 -14.83 9.79
C VAL A 174 10.31 -16.00 9.79
N THR A 175 10.74 -17.20 10.18
CA THR A 175 9.90 -18.40 10.23
C THR A 175 8.68 -18.28 11.17
N HIS A 176 8.71 -17.34 12.12
CA HIS A 176 7.59 -17.05 13.01
C HIS A 176 6.52 -16.16 12.38
N LEU A 177 6.85 -15.48 11.27
CA LEU A 177 5.93 -14.61 10.53
C LEU A 177 5.36 -15.29 9.29
N VAL A 178 6.09 -16.24 8.69
CA VAL A 178 5.73 -16.84 7.41
C VAL A 178 5.34 -18.30 7.59
N SER A 179 4.12 -18.62 7.17
CA SER A 179 3.58 -19.98 7.09
C SER A 179 3.55 -20.45 5.63
N PHE A 180 3.88 -21.71 5.39
CA PHE A 180 3.95 -22.30 4.05
C PHE A 180 2.90 -23.39 3.88
N ASP A 181 2.20 -23.40 2.75
CA ASP A 181 1.24 -24.46 2.43
C ASP A 181 1.23 -24.79 0.93
N CYS A 182 1.16 -26.09 0.61
CA CYS A 182 1.21 -26.59 -0.76
C CYS A 182 -0.20 -26.65 -1.34
N ARG A 183 -0.55 -25.66 -2.16
CA ARG A 183 -1.91 -25.48 -2.67
C ARG A 183 -1.90 -24.93 -4.09
N ASP A 184 -2.96 -25.25 -4.82
CA ASP A 184 -3.23 -24.63 -6.12
C ASP A 184 -3.98 -23.30 -5.90
N LEU A 185 -3.26 -22.20 -6.11
CA LEU A 185 -3.74 -20.84 -5.86
C LEU A 185 -4.31 -20.69 -4.45
N LEU A 186 -5.61 -20.37 -4.32
CA LEU A 186 -6.31 -20.06 -3.07
C LEU A 186 -7.32 -21.17 -2.69
N SER A 187 -7.11 -22.39 -3.18
CA SER A 187 -7.95 -23.55 -2.85
C SER A 187 -8.04 -23.75 -1.34
N ASP A 188 -9.25 -23.96 -0.83
CA ASP A 188 -9.54 -24.20 0.59
C ASP A 188 -9.05 -23.11 1.56
N VAL A 189 -8.68 -21.93 1.06
CA VAL A 189 -8.45 -20.76 1.91
C VAL A 189 -9.82 -20.25 2.37
N PRO A 190 -10.06 -20.04 3.68
CA PRO A 190 -11.36 -19.62 4.17
C PRO A 190 -11.80 -18.28 3.58
N ALA A 191 -13.11 -18.13 3.36
CA ALA A 191 -13.68 -16.86 2.92
C ALA A 191 -13.37 -15.75 3.93
N GLU A 192 -13.12 -14.55 3.43
CA GLU A 192 -12.86 -13.34 4.24
C GLU A 192 -11.82 -13.52 5.36
N SER A 193 -10.74 -14.25 5.05
CA SER A 193 -9.65 -14.54 6.00
C SER A 193 -8.36 -13.76 5.73
N LEU A 194 -8.24 -13.11 4.58
CA LEU A 194 -7.04 -12.39 4.16
C LEU A 194 -7.29 -10.88 4.06
N MET A 195 -6.32 -10.08 4.49
CA MET A 195 -6.37 -8.62 4.29
C MET A 195 -5.77 -8.21 2.95
N ALA A 196 -4.80 -8.97 2.44
CA ALA A 196 -4.20 -8.71 1.14
C ALA A 196 -3.73 -10.00 0.47
N ILE A 197 -3.71 -9.98 -0.86
CA ILE A 197 -3.13 -11.02 -1.70
C ILE A 197 -2.13 -10.37 -2.64
N VAL A 198 -0.97 -10.99 -2.77
CA VAL A 198 0.09 -10.59 -3.68
C VAL A 198 0.46 -11.79 -4.53
N SER A 199 0.72 -11.59 -5.82
CA SER A 199 1.17 -12.67 -6.68
C SER A 199 1.99 -12.13 -7.86
N ASN A 200 3.08 -12.82 -8.17
CA ASN A 200 3.69 -12.82 -9.49
C ASN A 200 3.34 -14.16 -10.18
N PRO A 201 2.15 -14.27 -10.79
CA PRO A 201 1.71 -15.53 -11.37
C PRO A 201 2.35 -15.79 -12.74
N PRO A 202 2.34 -17.04 -13.21
CA PRO A 202 2.68 -17.37 -14.59
C PRO A 202 1.80 -16.61 -15.60
N TYR A 203 2.42 -15.83 -16.49
CA TYR A 203 1.72 -14.98 -17.45
C TYR A 203 2.17 -15.13 -18.91
N VAL A 204 3.17 -15.97 -19.18
CA VAL A 204 3.71 -16.16 -20.55
C VAL A 204 2.71 -16.97 -21.36
N SER A 205 2.27 -16.41 -22.49
CA SER A 205 1.40 -17.09 -23.44
C SER A 205 2.12 -18.17 -24.24
N ASP A 206 1.36 -19.07 -24.87
CA ASP A 206 1.92 -20.09 -25.77
C ASP A 206 2.63 -19.48 -26.98
N GLU A 207 2.18 -18.30 -27.44
CA GLU A 207 2.82 -17.55 -28.54
C GLU A 207 4.17 -16.97 -28.10
N GLU A 208 4.25 -16.40 -26.90
CA GLU A 208 5.49 -15.81 -26.37
C GLU A 208 6.53 -16.87 -25.99
N TRP A 209 6.10 -18.09 -25.64
CA TRP A 209 6.96 -19.16 -25.16
C TRP A 209 8.15 -19.45 -26.08
N GLY A 210 7.92 -19.47 -27.40
CA GLY A 210 8.95 -19.74 -28.39
C GLY A 210 10.04 -18.66 -28.44
N GLY A 211 9.69 -17.41 -28.12
CA GLY A 211 10.56 -16.23 -28.19
C GLY A 211 11.31 -15.92 -26.90
N LEU A 212 11.07 -16.66 -25.81
CA LEU A 212 11.80 -16.47 -24.55
C LEU A 212 13.29 -16.74 -24.70
N ALA A 213 14.09 -15.99 -23.93
CA ALA A 213 15.52 -16.23 -23.79
C ALA A 213 15.79 -17.67 -23.32
N ARG A 214 16.86 -18.28 -23.83
CA ARG A 214 17.16 -19.70 -23.60
C ARG A 214 17.40 -20.01 -22.12
N ASP A 215 18.04 -19.10 -21.40
CA ASP A 215 18.30 -19.26 -19.98
C ASP A 215 17.02 -19.23 -19.14
N VAL A 216 15.98 -18.55 -19.60
CA VAL A 216 14.64 -18.62 -19.00
C VAL A 216 13.91 -19.90 -19.45
N ARG A 217 13.72 -20.07 -20.76
CA ARG A 217 12.88 -21.14 -21.33
C ARG A 217 13.38 -22.55 -21.05
N ASP A 218 14.71 -22.75 -21.13
CA ASP A 218 15.31 -24.07 -21.09
C ASP A 218 15.67 -24.50 -19.64
N PHE A 219 15.70 -23.58 -18.66
CA PHE A 219 16.17 -23.86 -17.29
C PHE A 219 15.20 -23.48 -16.16
N GLU A 220 14.39 -22.44 -16.30
CA GLU A 220 13.44 -22.05 -15.26
C GLU A 220 12.18 -22.94 -15.31
N PRO A 221 11.49 -23.18 -14.18
CA PRO A 221 10.36 -24.09 -14.14
C PRO A 221 9.21 -23.59 -15.02
N GLN A 222 8.78 -24.42 -15.98
CA GLN A 222 7.74 -24.04 -16.94
C GLN A 222 6.41 -23.67 -16.25
N GLU A 223 6.09 -24.35 -15.15
CA GLU A 223 4.92 -24.08 -14.32
C GLU A 223 4.92 -22.68 -13.70
N ALA A 224 6.08 -22.06 -13.50
CA ALA A 224 6.21 -20.68 -13.00
C ALA A 224 6.11 -19.62 -14.10
N LEU A 225 6.11 -20.03 -15.38
CA LEU A 225 6.15 -19.13 -16.52
C LEU A 225 4.87 -19.17 -17.35
N ARG A 226 4.34 -20.37 -17.65
CA ARG A 226 3.24 -20.56 -18.61
C ARG A 226 1.89 -20.15 -18.02
N GLY A 227 1.29 -19.11 -18.57
CA GLY A 227 -0.05 -18.62 -18.26
C GLY A 227 -1.15 -19.17 -19.19
N GLY A 228 -0.86 -20.22 -19.96
CA GLY A 228 -1.80 -20.82 -20.91
C GLY A 228 -1.81 -20.15 -22.30
N PRO A 229 -2.80 -20.46 -23.16
CA PRO A 229 -2.79 -20.04 -24.57
C PRO A 229 -2.62 -18.53 -24.78
N ASP A 230 -3.21 -17.72 -23.92
CA ASP A 230 -3.19 -16.25 -24.02
C ASP A 230 -2.59 -15.57 -22.78
N GLY A 231 -1.90 -16.34 -21.93
CA GLY A 231 -1.22 -15.87 -20.73
C GLY A 231 -2.14 -15.52 -19.56
N LEU A 232 -3.46 -15.77 -19.65
CA LEU A 232 -4.42 -15.30 -18.65
C LEU A 232 -5.09 -16.38 -17.78
N ASP A 233 -4.72 -17.66 -17.92
CA ASP A 233 -5.42 -18.75 -17.25
C ASP A 233 -5.37 -18.64 -15.71
N VAL A 234 -4.24 -18.19 -15.17
CA VAL A 234 -4.10 -17.99 -13.72
C VAL A 234 -5.00 -16.87 -13.23
N TYR A 235 -5.04 -15.72 -13.91
CA TYR A 235 -5.89 -14.59 -13.51
C TYR A 235 -7.38 -14.94 -13.54
N ARG A 236 -7.82 -15.73 -14.53
CA ARG A 236 -9.22 -16.19 -14.64
C ARG A 236 -9.68 -16.98 -13.40
N ARG A 237 -8.77 -17.71 -12.78
CA ARG A 237 -9.02 -18.52 -11.57
C ARG A 237 -8.80 -17.72 -10.29
N LEU A 238 -7.69 -16.97 -10.25
CA LEU A 238 -7.26 -16.23 -9.07
C LEU A 238 -8.21 -15.09 -8.70
N LEU A 239 -8.75 -14.34 -9.67
CA LEU A 239 -9.61 -13.19 -9.39
C LEU A 239 -10.91 -13.58 -8.63
N PRO A 240 -11.70 -14.57 -9.09
CA PRO A 240 -12.86 -15.05 -8.32
C PRO A 240 -12.52 -15.55 -6.91
N ASP A 241 -11.43 -16.31 -6.78
CA ASP A 241 -11.01 -16.81 -5.47
C ASP A 241 -10.55 -15.68 -4.55
N ALA A 242 -9.79 -14.71 -5.07
CA ALA A 242 -9.35 -13.54 -4.32
C ALA A 242 -10.54 -12.75 -3.79
N ALA A 243 -11.59 -12.53 -4.60
CA ALA A 243 -12.80 -11.85 -4.17
C ALA A 243 -13.54 -12.58 -3.04
N ARG A 244 -13.47 -13.92 -3.02
CA ARG A 244 -14.06 -14.77 -1.97
C ARG A 244 -13.26 -14.70 -0.66
N VAL A 245 -11.93 -14.77 -0.72
CA VAL A 245 -11.09 -14.92 0.48
C VAL A 245 -10.63 -13.59 1.09
N LEU A 246 -10.60 -12.51 0.31
CA LEU A 246 -10.30 -11.19 0.83
C LEU A 246 -11.42 -10.71 1.75
N ARG A 247 -11.05 -10.09 2.86
CA ARG A 247 -11.95 -9.29 3.68
C ARG A 247 -12.39 -8.03 2.93
N PRO A 248 -13.56 -7.45 3.23
CA PRO A 248 -13.95 -6.14 2.69
C PRO A 248 -12.86 -5.08 2.90
N GLY A 249 -12.52 -4.36 1.83
CA GLY A 249 -11.39 -3.41 1.77
C GLY A 249 -10.04 -4.04 1.40
N GLY A 250 -9.97 -5.37 1.31
CA GLY A 250 -8.72 -6.08 1.14
C GLY A 250 -8.06 -5.83 -0.21
N GLY A 251 -6.73 -5.72 -0.22
CA GLY A 251 -5.96 -5.42 -1.43
C GLY A 251 -5.59 -6.65 -2.24
N LEU A 252 -5.59 -6.53 -3.56
CA LEU A 252 -5.04 -7.52 -4.48
C LEU A 252 -4.00 -6.86 -5.38
N PHE A 253 -2.79 -7.42 -5.38
CA PHE A 253 -1.61 -6.90 -6.07
C PHE A 253 -1.06 -7.98 -7.00
N LEU A 254 -1.05 -7.71 -8.30
CA LEU A 254 -0.67 -8.69 -9.31
C LEU A 254 0.42 -8.13 -10.21
N GLU A 255 1.51 -8.88 -10.37
CA GLU A 255 2.38 -8.70 -11.54
C GLU A 255 1.66 -9.24 -12.80
N ILE A 256 1.86 -8.55 -13.91
CA ILE A 256 1.29 -8.89 -15.21
C ILE A 256 2.33 -8.92 -16.32
N GLY A 257 2.04 -9.73 -17.34
CA GLY A 257 2.75 -9.70 -18.60
C GLY A 257 2.50 -8.40 -19.37
N PHE A 258 3.41 -8.09 -20.30
CA PHE A 258 3.29 -6.93 -21.16
C PHE A 258 1.95 -6.95 -21.94
N ALA A 259 1.30 -5.79 -22.05
CA ALA A 259 0.01 -5.61 -22.74
C ALA A 259 -1.18 -6.43 -22.19
N GLN A 260 -1.09 -6.98 -20.98
CA GLN A 260 -2.20 -7.73 -20.35
C GLN A 260 -3.10 -6.84 -19.45
N ALA A 261 -2.66 -5.62 -19.12
CA ALA A 261 -3.31 -4.77 -18.11
C ALA A 261 -4.81 -4.59 -18.35
N GLU A 262 -5.21 -4.15 -19.54
CA GLU A 262 -6.63 -3.90 -19.85
C GLU A 262 -7.50 -5.15 -19.66
N ARG A 263 -7.00 -6.31 -20.08
CA ARG A 263 -7.71 -7.60 -19.97
C ARG A 263 -7.86 -8.00 -18.51
N VAL A 264 -6.81 -7.87 -17.70
CA VAL A 264 -6.85 -8.13 -16.24
C VAL A 264 -7.80 -7.16 -15.54
N MET A 265 -7.73 -5.86 -15.84
CA MET A 265 -8.64 -4.86 -15.28
C MET A 265 -10.11 -5.16 -15.60
N ASN A 266 -10.42 -5.57 -16.84
CA ASN A 266 -11.78 -5.91 -17.24
C ASN A 266 -12.30 -7.16 -16.51
N MET A 267 -11.45 -8.17 -16.30
CA MET A 267 -11.81 -9.33 -15.46
C MET A 267 -12.07 -8.89 -14.01
N ALA A 268 -11.17 -8.09 -13.44
CA ALA A 268 -11.29 -7.58 -12.07
C ALA A 268 -12.60 -6.80 -11.84
N ARG A 269 -12.98 -5.89 -12.75
CA ARG A 269 -14.25 -5.15 -12.68
C ARG A 269 -15.46 -6.09 -12.69
N ARG A 270 -15.46 -7.11 -13.56
CA ARG A 270 -16.54 -8.11 -13.65
C ARG A 270 -16.65 -8.96 -12.39
N THR A 271 -15.54 -9.18 -11.70
CA THR A 271 -15.50 -9.88 -10.41
C THR A 271 -15.95 -9.00 -9.24
N GLY A 272 -16.07 -7.68 -9.44
CA GLY A 272 -16.53 -6.73 -8.42
C GLY A 272 -15.42 -6.01 -7.66
N PHE A 273 -14.18 -6.06 -8.14
CA PHE A 273 -13.10 -5.24 -7.59
C PHE A 273 -13.24 -3.76 -7.99
N CYS A 274 -12.75 -2.87 -7.12
CA CYS A 274 -12.74 -1.43 -7.29
C CYS A 274 -11.33 -0.85 -7.10
N HIS A 275 -11.17 0.47 -7.26
CA HIS A 275 -9.87 1.18 -7.15
C HIS A 275 -8.74 0.55 -7.97
N ILE A 276 -9.07 0.10 -9.18
CA ILE A 276 -8.10 -0.58 -10.04
C ILE A 276 -7.09 0.44 -10.58
N ARG A 277 -5.82 0.24 -10.25
CA ARG A 277 -4.68 1.07 -10.68
C ARG A 277 -3.67 0.21 -11.42
N VAL A 278 -3.05 0.78 -12.44
CA VAL A 278 -1.96 0.14 -13.19
C VAL A 278 -0.69 0.95 -13.00
N TYR A 279 0.37 0.28 -12.57
CA TYR A 279 1.69 0.86 -12.45
C TYR A 279 2.61 0.35 -13.54
N ARG A 280 3.49 1.23 -13.98
CA ARG A 280 4.51 0.95 -15.00
C ARG A 280 5.85 0.72 -14.32
N ASP A 281 6.59 -0.26 -14.80
CA ASP A 281 7.98 -0.50 -14.38
C ASP A 281 8.89 0.67 -14.79
N LEU A 282 10.14 0.66 -14.32
CA LEU A 282 11.16 1.64 -14.71
C LEU A 282 11.42 1.72 -16.22
N SER A 283 11.01 0.72 -17.00
CA SER A 283 11.09 0.71 -18.47
C SER A 283 9.83 1.29 -19.14
N GLY A 284 8.87 1.79 -18.35
CA GLY A 284 7.63 2.40 -18.81
C GLY A 284 6.55 1.41 -19.25
N LYS A 285 6.73 0.11 -18.99
CA LYS A 285 5.77 -0.95 -19.36
C LYS A 285 4.81 -1.20 -18.22
N GLU A 286 3.53 -1.37 -18.52
CA GLU A 286 2.52 -1.76 -17.53
C GLU A 286 2.88 -3.13 -16.97
N ARG A 287 3.05 -3.18 -15.64
CA ARG A 287 3.63 -4.35 -14.96
C ARG A 287 2.85 -4.80 -13.75
N ILE A 288 2.16 -3.88 -13.08
CA ILE A 288 1.50 -4.17 -11.82
C ILE A 288 0.07 -3.66 -11.89
N VAL A 289 -0.88 -4.51 -11.50
CA VAL A 289 -2.28 -4.14 -11.33
C VAL A 289 -2.64 -4.29 -9.85
N CYS A 290 -3.05 -3.18 -9.24
CA CYS A 290 -3.54 -3.15 -7.87
C CYS A 290 -5.04 -2.89 -7.87
N MET A 291 -5.77 -3.52 -6.95
CA MET A 291 -7.21 -3.35 -6.81
C MET A 291 -7.66 -3.65 -5.38
N ALA A 292 -8.88 -3.27 -5.03
CA ALA A 292 -9.43 -3.47 -3.69
C ALA A 292 -10.81 -4.15 -3.75
N LYS A 293 -11.07 -5.06 -2.80
CA LYS A 293 -12.42 -5.57 -2.54
C LYS A 293 -13.26 -4.44 -1.93
N PRO A 294 -14.49 -4.18 -2.39
CA PRO A 294 -15.37 -3.17 -1.78
C PRO A 294 -15.55 -3.38 -0.26
N GLY A 295 -15.64 -2.29 0.48
CA GLY A 295 -15.79 -2.25 1.95
C GLY A 295 -14.51 -1.83 2.67
N ALA A 296 -14.50 -1.90 4.00
CA ALA A 296 -13.34 -1.63 4.85
C ALA A 296 -13.53 -2.30 6.22
N PRO A 297 -12.47 -2.53 7.02
CA PRO A 297 -12.61 -2.98 8.40
C PRO A 297 -13.31 -1.90 9.23
N ARG A 298 -13.92 -2.32 10.34
CA ARG A 298 -14.65 -1.45 11.27
C ARG A 298 -14.00 -1.45 12.65
N LEU A 299 -14.03 -0.31 13.31
CA LEU A 299 -13.38 -0.10 14.61
C LEU A 299 -14.22 0.79 15.53
N SER A 300 -14.52 0.32 16.74
CA SER A 300 -15.27 1.11 17.72
C SER A 300 -14.39 2.19 18.38
N ILE A 301 -14.87 3.44 18.42
CA ILE A 301 -14.18 4.59 19.02
C ILE A 301 -14.13 4.49 20.54
N ALA A 302 -15.19 3.99 21.18
CA ALA A 302 -15.23 3.80 22.62
C ALA A 302 -14.09 2.90 23.14
N GLY A 303 -13.61 1.97 22.30
CA GLY A 303 -12.46 1.11 22.56
C GLY A 303 -11.09 1.74 22.27
N LEU A 304 -11.02 3.04 22.00
CA LEU A 304 -9.76 3.78 21.78
C LEU A 304 -9.50 4.87 22.83
N THR A 305 -10.56 5.41 23.45
CA THR A 305 -10.48 6.64 24.25
C THR A 305 -10.68 6.41 25.77
N ARG A 306 -11.11 5.22 26.20
CA ARG A 306 -11.56 4.96 27.59
C ARG A 306 -10.70 3.99 28.40
N SER A 307 -9.53 3.55 27.92
CA SER A 307 -8.80 2.44 28.56
C SER A 307 -7.33 2.73 28.84
N THR A 308 -6.86 2.20 29.97
CA THR A 308 -5.46 2.07 30.36
C THR A 308 -4.83 0.77 29.86
N GLU A 309 -5.54 -0.03 29.07
CA GLU A 309 -5.05 -1.27 28.49
C GLU A 309 -4.07 -1.01 27.34
N SER A 310 -2.90 -1.66 27.38
CA SER A 310 -1.82 -1.52 26.39
C SER A 310 -2.27 -1.74 24.94
N ARG A 311 -3.31 -2.56 24.72
CA ARG A 311 -3.85 -2.85 23.39
C ARG A 311 -4.55 -1.63 22.75
N GLN A 312 -5.31 -0.86 23.52
CA GLN A 312 -6.09 0.27 22.98
C GLN A 312 -5.18 1.47 22.66
N VAL A 313 -4.18 1.71 23.51
CA VAL A 313 -3.10 2.68 23.25
C VAL A 313 -2.36 2.35 21.96
N HIS A 314 -2.06 1.06 21.75
CA HIS A 314 -1.40 0.60 20.54
C HIS A 314 -2.25 0.86 19.28
N VAL A 315 -3.55 0.56 19.30
CA VAL A 315 -4.43 0.80 18.14
C VAL A 315 -4.57 2.29 17.82
N LEU A 316 -4.69 3.15 18.83
CA LEU A 316 -4.73 4.61 18.63
C LEU A 316 -3.45 5.12 17.94
N GLU A 317 -2.29 4.66 18.42
CA GLU A 317 -0.99 4.98 17.82
C GLU A 317 -0.92 4.46 16.38
N THR A 318 -1.45 3.26 16.10
CA THR A 318 -1.55 2.74 14.73
C THR A 318 -2.43 3.61 13.84
N VAL A 319 -3.59 4.09 14.31
CA VAL A 319 -4.43 5.03 13.56
C VAL A 319 -3.67 6.32 13.26
N ARG A 320 -2.95 6.86 14.25
CA ARG A 320 -2.12 8.07 14.09
C ARG A 320 -1.03 7.88 13.02
N GLN A 321 -0.31 6.77 13.08
CA GLN A 321 0.73 6.43 12.09
C GLN A 321 0.15 6.23 10.69
N ALA A 322 -0.99 5.54 10.57
CA ALA A 322 -1.67 5.36 9.30
C ALA A 322 -2.12 6.69 8.69
N LEU A 323 -2.71 7.58 9.50
CA LEU A 323 -3.10 8.93 9.06
C LEU A 323 -1.90 9.76 8.59
N ALA A 324 -0.78 9.69 9.30
CA ALA A 324 0.47 10.34 8.88
C ALA A 324 0.98 9.78 7.53
N ALA A 325 0.86 8.46 7.32
CA ALA A 325 1.18 7.80 6.04
C ALA A 325 0.19 8.13 4.91
N GLY A 326 -0.90 8.86 5.20
CA GLY A 326 -1.91 9.29 4.22
C GLY A 326 -3.15 8.40 4.17
N ALA A 327 -3.45 7.65 5.23
CA ALA A 327 -4.68 6.89 5.34
C ALA A 327 -5.92 7.80 5.40
N ILE A 328 -7.05 7.23 4.99
CA ILE A 328 -8.37 7.81 5.17
C ILE A 328 -9.11 6.97 6.22
N VAL A 329 -9.83 7.63 7.11
CA VAL A 329 -10.72 7.01 8.08
C VAL A 329 -12.16 7.45 7.84
N GLY A 330 -13.10 6.54 8.00
CA GLY A 330 -14.52 6.90 8.15
C GLY A 330 -14.78 7.41 9.56
N THR A 331 -15.48 8.53 9.72
CA THR A 331 -15.72 9.16 11.03
C THR A 331 -17.21 9.43 11.24
N PRO A 332 -17.82 9.00 12.36
CA PRO A 332 -19.14 9.46 12.74
C PRO A 332 -19.08 10.93 13.14
N THR A 333 -20.11 11.72 12.83
CA THR A 333 -20.22 13.12 13.29
C THR A 333 -21.62 13.36 13.86
N ASP A 334 -21.82 14.56 14.41
CA ASP A 334 -23.12 15.11 14.84
C ASP A 334 -24.07 15.46 13.68
N THR A 335 -23.69 15.18 12.43
CA THR A 335 -24.49 15.46 11.22
C THR A 335 -24.57 14.24 10.29
N VAL A 336 -23.61 14.10 9.37
CA VAL A 336 -23.46 13.01 8.41
C VAL A 336 -22.17 12.26 8.70
N TYR A 337 -22.10 10.99 8.28
CA TYR A 337 -20.86 10.24 8.31
C TYR A 337 -19.84 10.90 7.37
N GLY A 338 -18.60 11.01 7.83
CA GLY A 338 -17.51 11.68 7.14
C GLY A 338 -16.43 10.72 6.69
N LEU A 339 -15.66 11.11 5.68
CA LEU A 339 -14.33 10.57 5.42
C LEU A 339 -13.31 11.64 5.77
N ALA A 340 -12.26 11.25 6.48
CA ALA A 340 -11.28 12.18 7.00
C ALA A 340 -9.85 11.64 6.88
N THR A 341 -8.88 12.55 6.85
CA THR A 341 -7.45 12.25 6.85
C THR A 341 -6.73 13.32 7.67
N ALA A 342 -5.47 13.09 8.06
CA ALA A 342 -4.70 14.11 8.76
C ALA A 342 -4.61 15.38 7.90
N TRP A 343 -4.97 16.52 8.50
CA TRP A 343 -5.10 17.77 7.76
C TRP A 343 -3.80 18.28 7.14
N ASP A 344 -2.65 17.82 7.63
CA ASP A 344 -1.28 18.14 7.21
C ASP A 344 -0.69 17.08 6.25
N SER A 345 -1.30 15.89 6.14
CA SER A 345 -0.89 14.87 5.17
C SER A 345 -1.31 15.20 3.72
N ALA A 346 -0.36 15.69 2.91
CA ALA A 346 -0.61 15.98 1.49
C ALA A 346 -0.99 14.71 0.70
N LYS A 347 -0.38 13.57 1.02
CA LYS A 347 -0.75 12.25 0.46
C LYS A 347 -2.19 11.90 0.83
N GLY A 348 -2.56 12.03 2.11
CA GLY A 348 -3.91 11.77 2.59
C GLY A 348 -4.97 12.63 1.90
N ARG A 349 -4.74 13.95 1.79
CA ARG A 349 -5.66 14.88 1.11
C ARG A 349 -5.84 14.55 -0.37
N ARG A 350 -4.77 14.13 -1.06
CA ARG A 350 -4.83 13.67 -2.45
C ARG A 350 -5.67 12.40 -2.57
N THR A 351 -5.39 11.39 -1.75
CA THR A 351 -6.15 10.12 -1.73
C THR A 351 -7.63 10.37 -1.42
N LEU A 352 -7.93 11.24 -0.47
CA LEU A 352 -9.30 11.57 -0.08
C LEU A 352 -10.08 12.23 -1.23
N ARG A 353 -9.40 13.05 -2.03
CA ARG A 353 -9.97 13.69 -3.22
C ARG A 353 -10.21 12.68 -4.35
N GLU A 354 -9.21 11.85 -4.63
CA GLU A 354 -9.26 10.79 -5.66
C GLU A 354 -10.35 9.75 -5.36
N GLY A 355 -10.38 9.21 -4.13
CA GLY A 355 -11.36 8.21 -3.72
C GLY A 355 -12.82 8.69 -3.75
N LYS A 356 -13.03 10.02 -3.77
CA LYS A 356 -14.35 10.66 -3.87
C LYS A 356 -14.71 11.13 -5.29
N GLY A 357 -13.77 11.12 -6.23
CA GLY A 357 -13.94 11.80 -7.51
C GLY A 357 -14.20 13.31 -7.34
N ARG A 358 -13.62 13.95 -6.31
CA ARG A 358 -13.87 15.35 -5.97
C ARG A 358 -13.00 16.27 -6.84
N ARG A 359 -13.57 17.39 -7.31
CA ARG A 359 -12.82 18.44 -8.02
C ARG A 359 -11.75 19.08 -7.12
N GLU A 360 -10.69 19.63 -7.72
CA GLU A 360 -9.59 20.29 -6.98
C GLU A 360 -10.02 21.56 -6.23
N ASP A 361 -11.04 22.27 -6.72
CA ASP A 361 -11.54 23.54 -6.21
C ASP A 361 -12.49 23.42 -5.01
N LYS A 362 -12.96 22.21 -4.65
CA LYS A 362 -13.89 22.04 -3.53
C LYS A 362 -13.14 21.96 -2.19
N PRO A 363 -13.27 22.94 -1.27
CA PRO A 363 -12.50 23.00 -0.03
C PRO A 363 -12.88 21.88 0.95
N PHE A 364 -11.94 21.47 1.80
CA PHE A 364 -12.17 20.60 2.94
C PHE A 364 -12.57 21.41 4.16
N GLN A 365 -13.45 20.84 4.98
CA GLN A 365 -13.62 21.30 6.37
C GLN A 365 -12.57 20.59 7.23
N VAL A 366 -12.07 21.25 8.27
CA VAL A 366 -11.12 20.70 9.22
C VAL A 366 -11.80 20.53 10.58
N MET A 367 -11.77 19.30 11.09
CA MET A 367 -12.33 18.94 12.38
C MET A 367 -11.26 19.06 13.46
N PHE A 368 -11.58 19.81 14.52
CA PHE A 368 -10.75 20.03 15.70
C PHE A 368 -11.41 19.42 16.95
N SER A 369 -10.60 19.07 17.94
CA SER A 369 -11.06 18.51 19.22
C SER A 369 -11.73 19.54 20.14
N SER A 370 -11.43 20.83 19.96
CA SER A 370 -12.04 21.94 20.68
C SER A 370 -11.79 23.26 19.94
N VAL A 371 -12.42 24.34 20.39
CA VAL A 371 -12.17 25.69 19.86
C VAL A 371 -10.74 26.14 20.21
N GLU A 372 -10.25 25.83 21.41
CA GLU A 372 -8.88 26.11 21.82
C GLU A 372 -7.85 25.41 20.92
N ALA A 373 -8.12 24.16 20.53
CA ALA A 373 -7.27 23.43 19.59
C ALA A 373 -7.28 24.09 18.19
N ALA A 374 -8.43 24.61 17.75
CA ALA A 374 -8.54 25.35 16.50
C ALA A 374 -7.75 26.66 16.54
N THR A 375 -7.92 27.47 17.59
CA THR A 375 -7.22 28.76 17.74
C THR A 375 -5.71 28.60 17.91
N ALA A 376 -5.27 27.55 18.60
CA ALA A 376 -3.84 27.23 18.69
C ALA A 376 -3.22 26.81 17.34
N SER A 377 -4.02 26.22 16.45
CA SER A 377 -3.56 25.72 15.14
C SER A 377 -3.67 26.75 14.02
N LEU A 378 -4.49 27.79 14.20
CA LEU A 378 -4.86 28.76 13.17
C LEU A 378 -4.34 30.15 13.56
N PRO A 379 -3.18 30.58 13.05
CA PRO A 379 -2.71 31.94 13.27
C PRO A 379 -3.61 32.94 12.55
N GLY A 380 -3.70 34.15 13.10
CA GLY A 380 -4.40 35.27 12.47
C GLY A 380 -5.93 35.27 12.62
N LEU A 381 -6.50 34.35 13.43
CA LEU A 381 -7.92 34.43 13.75
C LEU A 381 -8.24 35.70 14.53
N SER A 382 -9.30 36.38 14.11
CA SER A 382 -9.74 37.60 14.76
C SER A 382 -10.52 37.34 16.05
N SER A 383 -10.57 38.35 16.91
CA SER A 383 -11.35 38.27 18.15
C SER A 383 -12.85 38.06 17.90
N ALA A 384 -13.39 38.61 16.81
CA ALA A 384 -14.79 38.39 16.45
C ALA A 384 -15.05 36.94 16.01
N ALA A 385 -14.19 36.39 15.15
CA ALA A 385 -14.29 34.99 14.74
C ALA A 385 -14.15 34.05 15.94
N VAL A 386 -13.17 34.28 16.83
CA VAL A 386 -12.97 33.47 18.04
C VAL A 386 -14.21 33.48 18.94
N ARG A 387 -14.81 34.66 19.21
CA ARG A 387 -16.06 34.75 20.00
C ARG A 387 -17.21 33.94 19.38
N ILE A 388 -17.34 33.97 18.05
CA ILE A 388 -18.35 33.17 17.34
C ILE A 388 -18.08 31.67 17.48
N LEU A 389 -16.82 31.25 17.31
CA LEU A 389 -16.43 29.85 17.48
C LEU A 389 -16.71 29.37 18.90
N GLU A 390 -16.29 30.12 19.94
CA GLU A 390 -16.51 29.77 21.35
C GLU A 390 -18.00 29.73 21.74
N GLY A 391 -18.82 30.59 21.13
CA GLY A 391 -20.25 30.67 21.41
C GLY A 391 -21.11 29.61 20.71
N LEU A 392 -20.65 29.06 19.59
CA LEU A 392 -21.46 28.16 18.74
C LEU A 392 -20.88 26.76 18.54
N LEU A 393 -19.61 26.53 18.89
CA LEU A 393 -18.97 25.22 18.81
C LEU A 393 -18.69 24.65 20.22
N PRO A 394 -18.81 23.32 20.44
CA PRO A 394 -19.17 22.28 19.48
C PRO A 394 -20.60 22.37 18.95
N GLY A 395 -20.82 21.98 17.70
CA GLY A 395 -22.14 22.00 17.10
C GLY A 395 -22.16 21.72 15.60
N PRO A 396 -23.36 21.66 14.98
CA PRO A 396 -23.55 21.30 13.59
C PRO A 396 -23.22 22.45 12.61
N TYR A 397 -22.11 23.15 12.87
CA TYR A 397 -21.65 24.32 12.11
C TYR A 397 -20.31 24.06 11.42
N THR A 398 -20.05 24.83 10.38
CA THR A 398 -18.72 24.94 9.78
C THR A 398 -18.47 26.40 9.44
N PHE A 399 -17.46 26.98 10.07
CA PHE A 399 -17.15 28.40 9.93
C PHE A 399 -15.93 28.59 9.04
N VAL A 400 -16.09 29.25 7.89
CA VAL A 400 -14.97 29.61 7.02
C VAL A 400 -14.33 30.87 7.60
N VAL A 401 -13.07 30.73 8.02
CA VAL A 401 -12.30 31.81 8.65
C VAL A 401 -11.07 32.14 7.81
N ALA A 402 -10.66 33.40 7.84
CA ALA A 402 -9.40 33.82 7.24
C ALA A 402 -8.23 33.33 8.11
N THR A 403 -7.16 32.84 7.48
CA THR A 403 -5.95 32.41 8.20
C THR A 403 -4.74 32.41 7.28
N ASP A 404 -3.58 32.71 7.85
CA ASP A 404 -2.29 32.80 7.14
C ASP A 404 -1.57 31.44 7.04
N LEU A 405 -2.31 30.33 7.11
CA LEU A 405 -1.71 28.99 7.05
C LEU A 405 -1.09 28.71 5.67
N PRO A 406 0.20 28.30 5.60
CA PRO A 406 0.85 27.91 4.34
C PRO A 406 0.11 26.81 3.59
N GLN A 407 -0.58 25.93 4.31
CA GLN A 407 -1.31 24.78 3.76
C GLN A 407 -2.77 25.07 3.39
N ALA A 408 -3.31 26.27 3.64
CA ALA A 408 -4.71 26.63 3.37
C ALA A 408 -5.11 26.39 1.91
N ALA A 409 -4.26 26.79 0.96
CA ALA A 409 -4.48 26.55 -0.47
C ALA A 409 -4.63 25.05 -0.80
N SER A 410 -3.86 24.18 -0.10
CA SER A 410 -3.93 22.73 -0.29
C SER A 410 -5.19 22.09 0.33
N LEU A 411 -5.89 22.82 1.20
CA LEU A 411 -7.21 22.45 1.71
C LEU A 411 -8.34 22.90 0.77
N GLY A 412 -8.02 23.57 -0.35
CA GLY A 412 -8.96 23.94 -1.41
C GLY A 412 -9.51 25.37 -1.30
N SER A 413 -8.97 26.20 -0.40
CA SER A 413 -9.25 27.64 -0.37
C SER A 413 -8.03 28.43 0.06
N GLU A 414 -7.58 29.36 -0.79
CA GLU A 414 -6.44 30.22 -0.50
C GLU A 414 -6.78 31.20 0.64
N GLY A 415 -5.91 31.26 1.66
CA GLY A 415 -6.08 32.18 2.81
C GLY A 415 -7.27 31.90 3.72
N SER A 416 -7.95 30.75 3.60
CA SER A 416 -9.08 30.40 4.47
C SER A 416 -9.19 28.92 4.78
N VAL A 417 -9.83 28.59 5.89
CA VAL A 417 -10.10 27.22 6.32
C VAL A 417 -11.53 27.13 6.88
N GLY A 418 -12.25 26.05 6.55
CA GLY A 418 -13.53 25.73 7.20
C GLY A 418 -13.30 25.03 8.52
N VAL A 419 -13.53 25.71 9.65
CA VAL A 419 -13.37 25.18 11.01
C VAL A 419 -14.63 24.46 11.46
N ARG A 420 -14.44 23.28 12.06
CA ARG A 420 -15.52 22.49 12.66
C ARG A 420 -15.07 21.83 13.97
N VAL A 421 -15.92 21.89 14.98
CA VAL A 421 -15.80 21.10 16.21
C VAL A 421 -17.13 20.36 16.37
N PRO A 422 -17.21 19.07 15.95
CA PRO A 422 -18.47 18.32 15.97
C PRO A 422 -18.98 18.10 17.40
N ASP A 423 -20.29 18.27 17.65
CA ASP A 423 -20.90 17.93 18.95
C ASP A 423 -21.10 16.41 19.09
N HIS A 424 -19.98 15.68 19.05
CA HIS A 424 -19.94 14.23 19.12
C HIS A 424 -18.86 13.78 20.11
N PRO A 425 -19.20 13.47 21.38
CA PRO A 425 -18.23 13.25 22.45
C PRO A 425 -17.16 12.20 22.15
N GLU A 426 -17.51 11.06 21.52
CA GLU A 426 -16.52 10.04 21.16
C GLU A 426 -15.53 10.52 20.09
N LEU A 427 -16.00 11.26 19.08
CA LEU A 427 -15.14 11.82 18.03
C LEU A 427 -14.23 12.92 18.60
N LEU A 428 -14.76 13.81 19.46
CA LEU A 428 -13.95 14.84 20.12
C LEU A 428 -12.85 14.20 20.98
N GLY A 429 -13.19 13.14 21.73
CA GLY A 429 -12.21 12.35 22.48
C GLY A 429 -11.14 11.73 21.58
N LEU A 430 -11.53 11.19 20.43
CA LEU A 430 -10.58 10.64 19.46
C LEU A 430 -9.68 11.73 18.86
N LEU A 431 -10.22 12.86 18.44
CA LEU A 431 -9.45 13.98 17.90
C LEU A 431 -8.43 14.50 18.92
N ALA A 432 -8.83 14.61 20.19
CA ALA A 432 -7.93 15.01 21.27
C ALA A 432 -6.80 13.99 21.46
N ALA A 433 -7.14 12.69 21.43
CA ALA A 433 -6.18 11.61 21.63
C ALA A 433 -5.22 11.43 20.44
N LEU A 434 -5.67 11.69 19.21
CA LEU A 434 -4.84 11.67 18.00
C LEU A 434 -3.83 12.84 17.98
N GLY A 435 -4.20 13.97 18.60
CA GLY A 435 -3.35 15.17 18.65
C GLY A 435 -3.15 15.87 17.29
N VAL A 436 -3.94 15.51 16.27
CA VAL A 436 -3.88 16.09 14.92
C VAL A 436 -5.30 16.39 14.41
N PRO A 437 -5.57 17.60 13.88
CA PRO A 437 -6.83 17.91 13.22
C PRO A 437 -7.03 17.06 11.95
N LEU A 438 -8.29 16.80 11.60
CA LEU A 438 -8.62 15.99 10.43
C LEU A 438 -9.31 16.82 9.35
N ALA A 439 -8.75 16.81 8.13
CA ALA A 439 -9.43 17.34 6.95
C ALA A 439 -10.49 16.32 6.50
N ALA A 440 -11.72 16.79 6.30
CA ALA A 440 -12.89 15.93 6.16
C ALA A 440 -13.85 16.36 5.05
N THR A 441 -14.64 15.39 4.60
CA THR A 441 -15.77 15.55 3.67
C THR A 441 -16.86 14.54 4.03
N SER A 442 -18.09 14.72 3.55
CA SER A 442 -19.16 13.74 3.70
C SER A 442 -18.85 12.39 3.02
N ALA A 443 -19.42 11.31 3.54
CA ALA A 443 -19.11 9.92 3.16
C ALA A 443 -19.91 9.35 1.95
N ASN A 444 -20.36 10.20 1.03
CA ASN A 444 -21.04 9.85 -0.23
C ASN A 444 -20.16 9.98 -1.50
N ARG A 445 -20.55 9.38 -2.64
CA ARG A 445 -19.95 9.79 -3.93
C ARG A 445 -20.41 11.21 -4.27
N GLY A 446 -19.65 11.91 -5.11
CA GLY A 446 -20.01 13.26 -5.54
C GLY A 446 -21.40 13.31 -6.18
N GLY A 447 -22.37 13.92 -5.48
CA GLY A 447 -23.75 14.09 -5.96
C GLY A 447 -24.76 13.04 -5.47
N GLU A 448 -24.34 12.03 -4.71
CA GLU A 448 -25.23 11.05 -4.06
C GLU A 448 -25.67 11.52 -2.65
N ASP A 449 -26.66 10.86 -2.05
CA ASP A 449 -27.11 11.13 -0.68
C ASP A 449 -26.02 10.82 0.36
N ALA A 450 -25.99 11.58 1.45
CA ALA A 450 -25.00 11.41 2.51
C ALA A 450 -25.26 10.11 3.31
N ALA A 451 -24.19 9.38 3.63
CA ALA A 451 -24.26 8.25 4.57
C ALA A 451 -24.39 8.77 6.00
N TRP A 452 -25.21 8.10 6.81
CA TRP A 452 -25.43 8.40 8.23
C TRP A 452 -24.56 7.53 9.14
N GLY A 453 -24.29 6.31 8.69
CA GLY A 453 -23.47 5.32 9.37
C GLY A 453 -22.53 4.59 8.43
N PRO A 454 -21.58 3.82 8.99
CA PRO A 454 -20.59 3.07 8.22
C PRO A 454 -21.20 2.00 7.32
N GLU A 455 -22.38 1.46 7.66
CA GLU A 455 -23.15 0.51 6.85
C GLU A 455 -23.75 1.10 5.57
N GLU A 456 -23.94 2.42 5.52
CA GLU A 456 -24.49 3.10 4.35
C GLU A 456 -23.42 3.65 3.41
N VAL A 457 -22.15 3.63 3.83
CA VAL A 457 -21.04 4.04 2.98
C VAL A 457 -20.93 3.06 1.81
N PRO A 458 -21.03 3.52 0.54
CA PRO A 458 -20.89 2.63 -0.60
C PRO A 458 -19.58 1.85 -0.53
N GLY A 459 -19.61 0.54 -0.79
CA GLY A 459 -18.43 -0.32 -0.62
C GLY A 459 -17.19 0.16 -1.38
N GLU A 460 -17.36 0.73 -2.58
CA GLU A 460 -16.25 1.33 -3.34
C GLU A 460 -15.67 2.56 -2.64
N VAL A 461 -16.49 3.39 -2.00
CA VAL A 461 -16.04 4.55 -1.23
C VAL A 461 -15.34 4.09 0.05
N ALA A 462 -15.92 3.08 0.73
CA ALA A 462 -15.33 2.47 1.92
C ALA A 462 -13.95 1.86 1.63
N ALA A 463 -13.73 1.27 0.45
CA ALA A 463 -12.45 0.66 0.07
C ALA A 463 -11.28 1.63 -0.08
N ALA A 464 -11.53 2.94 -0.08
CA ALA A 464 -10.47 3.94 0.05
C ALA A 464 -10.03 4.18 1.50
N CYS A 465 -10.81 3.70 2.48
CA CYS A 465 -10.59 3.91 3.90
C CYS A 465 -9.78 2.75 4.48
N ALA A 466 -8.81 3.09 5.33
CA ALA A 466 -8.10 2.12 6.15
C ALA A 466 -9.02 1.46 7.17
N VAL A 467 -10.00 2.22 7.69
CA VAL A 467 -10.98 1.76 8.66
C VAL A 467 -12.19 2.68 8.69
N LEU A 468 -13.37 2.14 8.99
CA LEU A 468 -14.59 2.89 9.30
C LEU A 468 -14.81 2.88 10.82
N LEU A 469 -14.84 4.06 11.44
CA LEU A 469 -15.03 4.19 12.87
C LEU A 469 -16.51 4.11 13.27
N GLU A 470 -16.79 3.39 14.35
CA GLU A 470 -18.13 3.16 14.91
C GLU A 470 -18.24 3.82 16.30
N ALA A 471 -19.29 4.60 16.54
CA ALA A 471 -19.60 5.15 17.86
C ALA A 471 -20.65 4.28 18.57
N GLN A 472 -20.62 4.23 19.91
CA GLN A 472 -21.63 3.52 20.71
C GLN A 472 -22.92 4.33 20.86
N ALA A 473 -22.81 5.65 20.96
CA ALA A 473 -23.96 6.53 20.89
C ALA A 473 -24.50 6.51 19.46
N ALA A 474 -25.78 6.22 19.29
CA ALA A 474 -26.46 6.58 18.05
C ALA A 474 -26.33 8.10 17.91
N ALA A 475 -25.45 8.56 17.01
CA ALA A 475 -25.44 9.95 16.59
C ALA A 475 -26.89 10.30 16.27
N SER A 476 -27.49 11.30 16.89
CA SER A 476 -28.82 11.76 16.48
C SER A 476 -28.64 12.44 15.13
N PRO A 477 -28.90 11.76 13.99
CA PRO A 477 -28.60 12.35 12.71
C PRO A 477 -29.79 13.24 12.40
N SER A 478 -29.58 14.56 12.39
CA SER A 478 -30.60 15.54 12.00
C SER A 478 -31.00 15.44 10.51
N GLY A 479 -30.46 14.47 9.76
CA GLY A 479 -30.81 14.25 8.35
C GLY A 479 -30.21 15.28 7.40
N SER A 480 -29.35 16.18 7.89
CA SER A 480 -28.76 17.27 7.10
C SER A 480 -27.28 17.50 7.45
N ALA A 481 -26.51 17.99 6.48
CA ALA A 481 -25.11 18.38 6.71
C ALA A 481 -25.03 19.65 7.59
N SER A 482 -23.82 20.00 8.06
CA SER A 482 -23.62 21.22 8.86
C SER A 482 -24.00 22.50 8.12
N THR A 483 -24.43 23.52 8.86
CA THR A 483 -24.61 24.86 8.29
C THR A 483 -23.24 25.51 8.08
N VAL A 484 -22.97 26.00 6.87
CA VAL A 484 -21.68 26.60 6.51
C VAL A 484 -21.83 28.12 6.46
N VAL A 485 -21.04 28.82 7.28
CA VAL A 485 -21.07 30.29 7.37
C VAL A 485 -19.67 30.83 7.14
N ASP A 486 -19.56 31.82 6.25
CA ASP A 486 -18.36 32.58 5.99
C ASP A 486 -18.23 33.72 7.00
N LEU A 487 -17.13 33.72 7.73
CA LEU A 487 -16.81 34.74 8.74
C LEU A 487 -15.66 35.65 8.29
N ARG A 488 -15.14 35.52 7.07
CA ARG A 488 -13.95 36.25 6.61
C ARG A 488 -14.10 37.77 6.66
N SER A 489 -15.32 38.28 6.46
CA SER A 489 -15.62 39.72 6.47
C SER A 489 -16.12 40.24 7.82
N VAL A 490 -16.26 39.39 8.84
CA VAL A 490 -16.85 39.77 10.13
C VAL A 490 -16.06 40.88 10.82
N ASP A 491 -14.74 40.93 10.66
CA ASP A 491 -13.94 42.01 11.26
C ASP A 491 -13.93 43.30 10.46
N GLU A 492 -14.22 43.22 9.16
CA GLU A 492 -14.22 44.38 8.26
C GLU A 492 -15.53 45.17 8.40
N ASP A 493 -16.67 44.46 8.40
CA ASP A 493 -17.99 45.09 8.37
C ASP A 493 -19.05 44.41 9.25
N GLY A 494 -18.66 43.41 10.06
CA GLY A 494 -19.58 42.66 10.92
C GLY A 494 -20.44 41.63 10.18
N THR A 495 -20.21 41.42 8.88
CA THR A 495 -21.07 40.55 8.05
C THR A 495 -20.61 39.10 8.10
N ALA A 496 -21.55 38.22 8.48
CA ALA A 496 -21.45 36.78 8.28
C ALA A 496 -22.35 36.35 7.11
N ILE A 497 -21.85 35.47 6.24
CA ILE A 497 -22.59 35.03 5.03
C ILE A 497 -22.85 33.54 5.10
N VAL A 498 -24.11 33.13 5.01
CA VAL A 498 -24.46 31.70 4.94
C VAL A 498 -24.14 31.17 3.53
N LEU A 499 -23.15 30.28 3.43
CA LEU A 499 -22.74 29.64 2.19
C LEU A 499 -23.58 28.39 1.86
N ARG A 500 -24.04 27.71 2.92
CA ARG A 500 -24.89 26.52 2.80
C ARG A 500 -25.75 26.37 4.06
N GLU A 501 -27.06 26.27 3.88
CA GLU A 501 -27.96 25.87 4.96
C GLU A 501 -27.85 24.37 5.24
N GLY A 502 -27.92 24.02 6.52
CA GLY A 502 -27.78 22.66 7.01
C GLY A 502 -28.78 22.37 8.12
N VAL A 503 -28.33 21.68 9.16
CA VAL A 503 -29.12 21.38 10.36
C VAL A 503 -29.78 22.61 10.97
N VAL A 504 -29.06 23.73 10.98
CA VAL A 504 -29.50 25.01 11.54
C VAL A 504 -29.82 25.97 10.40
N SER A 505 -30.98 26.61 10.44
CA SER A 505 -31.38 27.55 9.38
C SER A 505 -30.44 28.75 9.28
N GLY A 506 -30.33 29.35 8.10
CA GLY A 506 -29.48 30.54 7.89
C GLY A 506 -29.90 31.72 8.76
N ALA A 507 -31.22 31.93 8.93
CA ALA A 507 -31.75 33.00 9.77
C ALA A 507 -31.35 32.82 11.24
N GLU A 508 -31.49 31.60 11.76
CA GLU A 508 -31.16 31.30 13.16
C GLU A 508 -29.67 31.46 13.45
N VAL A 509 -28.78 30.97 12.57
CA VAL A 509 -27.34 31.11 12.81
C VAL A 509 -26.88 32.57 12.76
N LEU A 510 -27.44 33.38 11.86
CA LEU A 510 -27.11 34.81 11.76
C LEU A 510 -27.62 35.60 12.96
N GLU A 511 -28.81 35.29 13.49
CA GLU A 511 -29.32 35.89 14.72
C GLU A 511 -28.40 35.61 15.91
N ARG A 512 -27.97 34.35 16.08
CA ARG A 512 -27.04 33.96 17.15
C ARG A 512 -25.69 34.65 17.01
N ILE A 513 -25.15 34.77 15.79
CA ILE A 513 -23.92 35.51 15.52
C ILE A 513 -24.08 36.98 15.90
N GLY A 514 -25.19 37.62 15.53
CA GLY A 514 -25.48 39.00 15.87
C GLY A 514 -25.45 39.26 17.38
N PHE A 515 -26.01 38.34 18.18
CA PHE A 515 -25.96 38.43 19.65
C PHE A 515 -24.54 38.28 20.22
N LEU A 516 -23.67 37.48 19.60
CA LEU A 516 -22.28 37.30 20.05
C LEU A 516 -21.37 38.48 19.68
N LEU A 517 -21.77 39.27 18.68
CA LEU A 517 -21.02 40.44 18.21
C LEU A 517 -21.48 41.77 18.83
N SER A 518 -22.69 41.81 19.39
CA SER A 518 -23.20 42.92 20.20
C SER A 518 -22.62 42.92 21.61
#